data_AF-E1WX59-F1
#
_entry.id   AF-E1WX59-F1
#
_cell.length_a   1.000
_cell.length_b   1.000
_cell.length_c   1.000
_cell.angle_alpha   90.00
_cell.angle_beta   90.00
_cell.angle_gamma   90.00
#
_symmetry.space_group_name_H-M   'P 1'
#
loop_
_entity.id
_entity.type
_entity.pdbx_description
1 polymer ?
#
loop_
_entity_poly.entity_id
_entity_poly.type
_entity_poly.pdbx_seq_one_letter_code
_entity_poly.pdbx_strand_id
1 'polypeptide(L)'
;MEEALHLSKYTAHRNQKYLAWLREQSCVVSGKKAQCAHHIRLGTNGGTGLKPSDYFCIPLLNEYHTTGSSALHIIGEETFLAQFKIDSKKIFIYFLRKYLSENYDILYGINNKSDEEVLFDLITIIESKIDRPIKKVKRQKPKEKPATPKVSITESNYYQVAKKLKNERDKELRKKIKESSTTSSIKKQFKGNEFYEKAKEAKRLKDRELRKRNKELAAKIKKEEKLKRREEDLTPE
;
A
#
# COMPACT_ATOMS: atom_id res chain seq x y z
N MET A 1 -3.39 -8.70 -28.65
CA MET A 1 -3.89 -8.35 -27.30
C MET A 1 -2.65 -8.08 -26.47
N GLU A 2 -2.18 -6.84 -26.49
CA GLU A 2 -0.94 -6.41 -25.84
C GLU A 2 -1.14 -6.51 -24.33
N GLU A 3 -0.48 -7.50 -23.74
CA GLU A 3 -0.58 -7.79 -22.32
C GLU A 3 0.17 -6.70 -21.57
N ALA A 4 -0.52 -5.60 -21.24
CA ALA A 4 0.04 -4.49 -20.46
C ALA A 4 0.84 -5.06 -19.28
N LEU A 5 2.16 -4.89 -19.33
CA LEU A 5 3.14 -5.49 -18.44
C LEU A 5 3.12 -4.73 -17.11
N HIS A 6 1.98 -4.81 -16.42
CA HIS A 6 1.75 -4.03 -15.22
C HIS A 6 2.82 -4.36 -14.18
N LEU A 7 3.53 -3.33 -13.69
CA LEU A 7 4.59 -3.45 -12.69
C LEU A 7 4.19 -4.20 -11.42
N SER A 8 2.88 -4.39 -11.17
CA SER A 8 2.39 -5.24 -10.09
C SER A 8 2.71 -6.73 -10.27
N LYS A 9 3.06 -7.18 -11.48
CA LYS A 9 3.42 -8.58 -11.75
C LYS A 9 4.79 -8.95 -11.19
N TYR A 10 5.65 -7.99 -10.86
CA TYR A 10 6.98 -8.29 -10.35
C TYR A 10 6.90 -8.84 -8.92
N THR A 11 7.66 -9.90 -8.62
CA THR A 11 7.73 -10.42 -7.26
C THR A 11 8.38 -9.40 -6.32
N ALA A 12 8.02 -9.43 -5.04
CA ALA A 12 8.58 -8.53 -4.04
C ALA A 12 10.02 -8.95 -3.69
N HIS A 13 10.96 -8.65 -4.59
CA HIS A 13 12.38 -8.93 -4.37
C HIS A 13 12.91 -8.08 -3.20
N ARG A 14 13.78 -8.69 -2.41
CA ARG A 14 14.44 -8.05 -1.27
C ARG A 14 15.94 -8.14 -1.48
N ASN A 15 16.59 -7.00 -1.65
CA ASN A 15 17.99 -6.89 -1.97
C ASN A 15 18.63 -5.80 -1.12
N GLN A 16 19.17 -6.20 0.03
CA GLN A 16 19.82 -5.28 0.96
C GLN A 16 21.10 -4.67 0.39
N LYS A 17 21.83 -5.40 -0.48
CA LYS A 17 23.04 -4.89 -1.14
C LYS A 17 22.72 -3.73 -2.05
N TYR A 18 21.66 -3.88 -2.87
CA TYR A 18 21.16 -2.79 -3.71
C TYR A 18 20.70 -1.59 -2.89
N LEU A 19 19.93 -1.80 -1.80
CA LEU A 19 19.49 -0.69 -0.94
C LEU A 19 20.66 0.05 -0.27
N ALA A 20 21.72 -0.66 0.14
CA ALA A 20 22.90 -0.04 0.71
C ALA A 20 23.61 0.84 -0.32
N TRP A 21 23.88 0.29 -1.50
CA TRP A 21 24.47 1.02 -2.62
C TRP A 21 23.62 2.24 -3.03
N LEU A 22 22.29 2.10 -3.03
CA LEU A 22 21.38 3.18 -3.42
C LEU A 22 21.47 4.38 -2.45
N ARG A 23 21.67 4.14 -1.15
CA ARG A 23 21.83 5.22 -0.15
C ARG A 23 23.11 6.04 -0.35
N GLU A 24 24.09 5.51 -1.08
CA GLU A 24 25.33 6.21 -1.37
C GLU A 24 25.22 7.11 -2.61
N GLN A 25 24.17 6.94 -3.40
CA GLN A 25 23.92 7.70 -4.62
C GLN A 25 23.48 9.14 -4.33
N SER A 26 23.51 9.99 -5.36
CA SER A 26 22.96 11.35 -5.29
C SER A 26 21.44 11.32 -5.19
N CYS A 27 20.89 12.18 -4.33
CA CYS A 27 19.47 12.45 -4.17
C CYS A 27 18.89 12.93 -5.51
N VAL A 28 17.80 12.31 -5.94
CA VAL A 28 17.19 12.61 -7.26
C VAL A 28 16.70 14.06 -7.36
N VAL A 29 16.26 14.64 -6.24
CA VAL A 29 15.73 16.02 -6.23
C VAL A 29 16.84 17.07 -6.22
N SER A 30 17.87 16.86 -5.38
CA SER A 30 18.86 17.92 -5.07
C SER A 30 20.25 17.67 -5.63
N GLY A 31 20.55 16.46 -6.12
CA GLY A 31 21.88 16.06 -6.56
C GLY A 31 22.91 15.84 -5.44
N LYS A 32 22.62 16.25 -4.20
CA LYS A 32 23.50 16.00 -3.04
C LYS A 32 23.50 14.53 -2.64
N LYS A 33 24.52 14.06 -1.92
CA LYS A 33 24.57 12.67 -1.43
C LYS A 33 23.31 12.32 -0.64
N ALA A 34 22.64 11.23 -1.03
CA ALA A 34 21.44 10.78 -0.35
C ALA A 34 21.74 10.25 1.05
N GLN A 35 20.70 10.21 1.87
CA GLN A 35 20.76 9.70 3.25
C GLN A 35 19.88 8.47 3.43
N CYS A 36 18.80 8.39 2.65
CA CYS A 36 17.82 7.32 2.74
C CYS A 36 17.39 6.85 1.35
N ALA A 37 17.01 5.57 1.28
CA ALA A 37 16.34 4.98 0.14
C ALA A 37 14.84 4.88 0.47
N HIS A 38 14.00 5.44 -0.40
CA HIS A 38 12.56 5.49 -0.22
C HIS A 38 11.85 4.65 -1.28
N HIS A 39 10.96 3.74 -0.86
CA HIS A 39 10.15 2.92 -1.76
C HIS A 39 8.98 3.72 -2.34
N ILE A 40 8.90 3.81 -3.66
CA ILE A 40 7.74 4.38 -4.35
C ILE A 40 6.67 3.30 -4.49
N ARG A 41 5.43 3.60 -4.09
CA ARG A 41 4.30 2.67 -4.15
C ARG A 41 3.49 2.87 -5.43
N LEU A 42 3.33 4.11 -5.87
CA LEU A 42 2.54 4.45 -7.05
C LEU A 42 3.05 3.71 -8.30
N GLY A 43 2.17 2.92 -8.93
CA GLY A 43 2.51 2.18 -10.14
C GLY A 43 3.50 1.02 -9.94
N THR A 44 3.61 0.47 -8.72
CA THR A 44 4.50 -0.67 -8.42
C THR A 44 3.75 -1.87 -7.86
N ASN A 45 4.46 -2.93 -7.48
CA ASN A 45 3.91 -4.13 -6.85
C ASN A 45 3.55 -3.99 -5.36
N GLY A 46 3.58 -2.78 -4.80
CA GLY A 46 3.21 -2.52 -3.40
C GLY A 46 1.73 -2.20 -3.22
N GLY A 47 0.96 -3.13 -2.64
CA GLY A 47 -0.40 -2.86 -2.16
C GLY A 47 -0.46 -2.23 -0.77
N THR A 48 -1.67 -1.92 -0.29
CA THR A 48 -1.90 -1.41 1.08
C THR A 48 -1.36 -2.41 2.11
N GLY A 49 -0.38 -1.98 2.91
CA GLY A 49 0.28 -2.83 3.93
C GLY A 49 1.42 -3.71 3.41
N LEU A 50 1.71 -3.71 2.10
CA LEU A 50 2.85 -4.42 1.51
C LEU A 50 3.91 -3.43 1.04
N LYS A 51 5.19 -3.75 1.28
CA LYS A 51 6.31 -2.95 0.76
C LYS A 51 6.58 -3.36 -0.70
N PRO A 52 6.74 -2.38 -1.62
CA PRO A 52 7.20 -2.63 -2.99
C PRO A 52 8.52 -3.40 -3.02
N SER A 53 8.92 -3.91 -4.19
CA SER A 53 10.27 -4.45 -4.42
C SER A 53 11.34 -3.43 -4.04
N ASP A 54 12.50 -3.90 -3.55
CA ASP A 54 13.61 -3.02 -3.20
C ASP A 54 14.19 -2.29 -4.42
N TYR A 55 13.95 -2.81 -5.63
CA TYR A 55 14.33 -2.15 -6.88
C TYR A 55 13.51 -0.90 -7.20
N PHE A 56 12.31 -0.76 -6.60
CA PHE A 56 11.46 0.43 -6.76
C PHE A 56 11.71 1.45 -5.65
N CYS A 57 12.98 1.77 -5.43
CA CYS A 57 13.41 2.79 -4.48
C CYS A 57 14.09 3.95 -5.18
N ILE A 58 13.95 5.14 -4.62
CA ILE A 58 14.70 6.32 -5.01
C ILE A 58 15.57 6.83 -3.85
N PRO A 59 16.81 7.29 -4.12
CA PRO A 59 17.66 7.91 -3.13
C PRO A 59 17.20 9.34 -2.85
N LEU A 60 16.97 9.67 -1.57
CA LEU A 60 16.50 10.97 -1.11
C LEU A 60 17.29 11.47 0.09
N LEU A 61 17.24 12.79 0.31
CA LEU A 61 17.63 13.41 1.57
C LEU A 61 16.48 13.31 2.58
N ASN A 62 16.80 13.40 3.88
CA ASN A 62 15.78 13.39 4.94
C ASN A 62 14.77 14.54 4.81
N GLU A 63 15.21 15.70 4.30
CA GLU A 63 14.34 16.85 4.02
C GLU A 63 13.25 16.51 2.99
N TYR A 64 13.60 15.81 1.91
CA TYR A 64 12.66 15.38 0.88
C TYR A 64 11.95 14.07 1.21
N HIS A 65 12.37 13.38 2.27
CA HIS A 65 11.74 12.14 2.71
C HIS A 65 10.69 12.38 3.79
N THR A 66 11.08 12.88 4.96
CA THR A 66 10.23 12.94 6.17
C THR A 66 10.08 14.33 6.79
N THR A 67 11.10 15.18 6.71
CA THR A 67 11.23 16.32 7.66
C THR A 67 10.96 17.68 7.03
N GLY A 68 11.25 17.86 5.74
CA GLY A 68 11.09 19.14 5.05
C GLY A 68 9.65 19.44 4.66
N SER A 69 9.35 20.69 4.30
CA SER A 69 8.02 21.11 3.82
C SER A 69 7.60 20.42 2.52
N SER A 70 8.56 20.05 1.68
CA SER A 70 8.36 19.25 0.47
C SER A 70 8.71 17.76 0.68
N ALA A 71 8.65 17.28 1.91
CA ALA A 71 8.87 15.87 2.22
C ALA A 71 7.77 15.01 1.61
N LEU A 72 8.18 13.92 0.95
CA LEU A 72 7.28 12.98 0.30
C LEU A 72 6.21 12.43 1.25
N HIS A 73 6.55 12.11 2.51
CA HIS A 73 5.56 11.64 3.51
C HIS A 73 4.53 12.71 3.91
N ILE A 74 4.80 13.99 3.66
CA ILE A 74 3.90 15.10 4.01
C ILE A 74 3.00 15.43 2.82
N ILE A 75 3.58 15.64 1.64
CA ILE A 75 2.84 16.07 0.45
C ILE A 75 2.20 14.91 -0.33
N GLY A 76 2.69 13.68 -0.12
CA GLY A 76 2.26 12.48 -0.84
C GLY A 76 3.09 12.18 -2.09
N GLU A 77 3.14 10.90 -2.48
CA GLU A 77 3.95 10.41 -3.60
C GLU A 77 3.58 11.06 -4.95
N GLU A 78 2.30 11.15 -5.28
CA GLU A 78 1.83 11.70 -6.56
C GLU A 78 2.19 13.18 -6.72
N THR A 79 1.91 13.98 -5.68
CA THR A 79 2.26 15.41 -5.67
C THR A 79 3.76 15.62 -5.69
N PHE A 80 4.54 14.81 -4.98
CA PHE A 80 6.00 14.86 -5.01
C PHE A 80 6.55 14.61 -6.42
N LEU A 81 6.10 13.54 -7.09
CA LEU A 81 6.54 13.21 -8.44
C LEU A 81 6.17 14.31 -9.45
N ALA A 82 4.96 14.87 -9.34
CA ALA A 82 4.51 15.97 -10.18
C ALA A 82 5.30 17.26 -9.95
N GLN A 83 5.52 17.64 -8.68
CA GLN A 83 6.22 18.87 -8.31
C GLN A 83 7.67 18.89 -8.81
N PHE A 84 8.37 17.76 -8.67
CA PHE A 84 9.77 17.63 -9.10
C PHE A 84 9.92 17.13 -10.55
N LYS A 85 8.81 16.93 -11.28
CA LYS A 85 8.76 16.41 -12.65
C LYS A 85 9.57 15.11 -12.82
N ILE A 86 9.40 14.23 -11.84
CA ILE A 86 10.15 12.99 -11.75
C ILE A 86 9.37 11.87 -12.45
N ASP A 87 10.00 11.28 -13.47
CA ASP A 87 9.57 10.01 -14.05
C ASP A 87 10.20 8.84 -13.28
N SER A 88 9.37 8.16 -12.48
CA SER A 88 9.80 7.08 -11.60
C SER A 88 10.41 5.90 -12.37
N LYS A 89 9.85 5.53 -13.53
CA LYS A 89 10.33 4.38 -14.33
C LYS A 89 11.75 4.63 -14.83
N LYS A 90 11.98 5.82 -15.41
CA LYS A 90 13.30 6.20 -15.94
C LYS A 90 14.37 6.23 -14.86
N ILE A 91 14.03 6.69 -13.66
CA ILE A 91 14.95 6.69 -12.52
C ILE A 91 15.31 5.26 -12.11
N PHE A 92 14.33 4.36 -12.04
CA PHE A 92 14.61 2.97 -11.68
C PHE A 92 15.55 2.34 -12.71
N ILE A 93 15.29 2.53 -14.01
CA ILE A 93 16.17 2.05 -15.08
C ILE A 93 17.59 2.63 -14.93
N TYR A 94 17.72 3.93 -14.69
CA TYR A 94 19.01 4.58 -14.50
C TYR A 94 19.81 3.95 -13.35
N PHE A 95 19.22 3.81 -12.17
CA PHE A 95 19.92 3.25 -11.01
C PHE A 95 20.22 1.76 -11.16
N LEU A 96 19.33 0.98 -11.77
CA LEU A 96 19.59 -0.44 -12.01
C LEU A 96 20.70 -0.67 -13.03
N ARG A 97 20.74 0.12 -14.11
CA ARG A 97 21.85 0.07 -15.08
C ARG A 97 23.17 0.48 -14.43
N LYS A 98 23.16 1.55 -13.65
CA LYS A 98 24.34 2.02 -12.92
C LYS A 98 24.84 0.96 -11.93
N TYR A 99 23.94 0.34 -11.17
CA TYR A 99 24.26 -0.75 -10.25
C TYR A 99 24.85 -1.97 -10.97
N LEU A 100 24.28 -2.37 -12.11
CA LEU A 100 24.82 -3.47 -12.93
C LEU A 100 26.21 -3.17 -13.47
N SER A 101 26.44 -1.93 -13.92
CA SER A 101 27.73 -1.50 -14.42
C SER A 101 28.78 -1.46 -13.31
N GLU A 102 28.46 -0.96 -12.12
CA GLU A 102 29.45 -0.79 -11.05
C GLU A 102 29.73 -2.10 -10.29
N ASN A 103 28.73 -2.96 -10.09
CA ASN A 103 28.88 -4.15 -9.25
C ASN A 103 29.16 -5.43 -10.02
N TYR A 104 28.84 -5.46 -11.32
CA TYR A 104 28.96 -6.67 -12.14
C TYR A 104 29.68 -6.43 -13.47
N ASP A 105 30.11 -5.19 -13.78
CA ASP A 105 30.71 -4.79 -15.06
C ASP A 105 29.85 -5.18 -16.28
N ILE A 106 28.52 -5.19 -16.12
CA ILE A 106 27.58 -5.53 -17.20
C ILE A 106 27.01 -4.24 -17.79
N LEU A 107 27.29 -4.01 -19.08
CA LEU A 107 26.68 -2.94 -19.86
C LEU A 107 25.38 -3.43 -20.52
N TYR A 108 24.25 -2.97 -20.01
CA TYR A 108 22.94 -3.24 -20.62
C TYR A 108 22.60 -2.18 -21.68
N GLY A 109 22.36 -2.62 -22.92
CA GLY A 109 21.91 -1.78 -24.03
C GLY A 109 20.39 -1.63 -24.05
N ILE A 110 19.90 -0.40 -24.19
CA ILE A 110 18.46 -0.13 -24.40
C ILE A 110 18.20 -0.29 -25.90
N ASN A 111 17.82 -1.49 -26.31
CA ASN A 111 17.22 -1.70 -27.64
C ASN A 111 15.74 -1.24 -27.57
N ASN A 112 15.09 -0.96 -28.72
CA ASN A 112 13.71 -0.45 -28.87
C ASN A 112 12.63 -1.27 -28.09
N LYS A 113 12.69 -1.24 -26.77
CA LYS A 113 11.89 -1.97 -25.80
C LYS A 113 11.16 -0.96 -24.93
N SER A 114 10.01 -1.36 -24.41
CA SER A 114 9.27 -0.54 -23.44
C SER A 114 10.07 -0.40 -22.14
N ASP A 115 9.90 0.72 -21.44
CA ASP A 115 10.51 0.96 -20.11
C ASP A 115 10.23 -0.20 -19.13
N GLU A 116 9.05 -0.82 -19.22
CA GLU A 116 8.64 -1.94 -18.38
C GLU A 116 9.41 -3.23 -18.70
N GLU A 117 9.67 -3.49 -19.98
CA GLU A 117 10.45 -4.65 -20.43
C GLU A 117 11.92 -4.49 -20.03
N VAL A 118 12.47 -3.30 -20.22
CA VAL A 118 13.83 -2.97 -19.79
C VAL A 118 13.97 -3.19 -18.29
N LEU A 119 13.00 -2.73 -17.50
CA LEU A 119 13.00 -2.90 -16.05
C LEU A 119 12.95 -4.39 -15.64
N PHE A 120 12.12 -5.18 -16.32
CA PHE A 120 12.03 -6.62 -16.09
C PHE A 120 13.36 -7.32 -16.39
N ASP A 121 13.97 -7.03 -17.54
CA ASP A 121 15.25 -7.61 -17.94
C ASP A 121 16.35 -7.28 -16.93
N LEU A 122 16.46 -6.01 -16.53
CA LEU A 122 17.47 -5.56 -15.57
C LEU A 122 17.31 -6.26 -14.22
N ILE A 123 16.08 -6.35 -13.69
CA ILE A 123 15.79 -7.04 -12.43
C ILE A 123 16.14 -8.53 -12.56
N THR A 124 15.76 -9.16 -13.66
CA THR A 124 16.03 -10.59 -13.91
C THR A 124 17.53 -10.88 -13.96
N ILE A 125 18.31 -10.01 -14.64
CA ILE A 125 19.77 -10.12 -14.70
C ILE A 125 20.36 -9.99 -13.30
N ILE A 126 20.00 -8.94 -12.55
CA ILE A 126 20.51 -8.74 -11.19
C ILE A 126 20.19 -9.94 -10.31
N GLU A 127 18.95 -10.41 -10.32
CA GLU A 127 18.51 -11.55 -9.51
C GLU A 127 19.21 -12.85 -9.87
N SER A 128 19.53 -13.07 -11.16
CA SER A 128 20.31 -14.24 -11.61
C SER A 128 21.74 -14.27 -11.04
N LYS A 129 22.28 -13.11 -10.67
CA LYS A 129 23.63 -12.95 -10.10
C LYS A 129 23.64 -12.95 -8.57
N ILE A 130 22.48 -12.90 -7.93
CA ILE A 130 22.40 -12.95 -6.47
C ILE A 130 22.43 -14.41 -6.04
N ASP A 131 23.56 -14.83 -5.48
CA ASP A 131 23.64 -16.07 -4.72
C ASP A 131 22.81 -15.92 -3.44
N ARG A 132 21.53 -16.29 -3.51
CA ARG A 132 20.70 -16.42 -2.32
C ARG A 132 21.11 -17.71 -1.63
N PRO A 133 21.52 -17.68 -0.35
CA PRO A 133 21.73 -18.91 0.38
C PRO A 133 20.40 -19.65 0.35
N ILE A 134 20.41 -20.86 -0.23
CA ILE A 134 19.25 -21.76 -0.22
C ILE A 134 18.82 -21.81 1.23
N LYS A 135 17.62 -21.31 1.54
CA LYS A 135 17.06 -21.41 2.88
C LYS A 135 17.06 -22.90 3.20
N LYS A 136 18.03 -23.35 4.00
CA LYS A 136 17.94 -24.66 4.65
C LYS A 136 16.60 -24.62 5.33
N VAL A 137 15.64 -25.41 4.82
CA VAL A 137 14.36 -25.61 5.47
C VAL A 137 14.74 -25.96 6.89
N LYS A 138 14.50 -25.05 7.83
CA LYS A 138 14.76 -25.32 9.24
C LYS A 138 13.85 -26.51 9.52
N ARG A 139 14.42 -27.73 9.57
CA ARG A 139 13.77 -28.88 10.17
C ARG A 139 13.29 -28.37 11.50
N GLN A 140 11.98 -28.26 11.64
CA GLN A 140 11.39 -27.84 12.91
C GLN A 140 11.88 -28.89 13.90
N LYS A 141 12.81 -28.52 14.79
CA LYS A 141 13.10 -29.38 15.93
C LYS A 141 11.75 -29.60 16.62
N PRO A 142 11.33 -30.85 16.88
CA PRO A 142 10.10 -31.08 17.62
C PRO A 142 10.20 -30.27 18.91
N LYS A 143 9.29 -29.31 19.08
CA LYS A 143 9.24 -28.49 20.29
C LYS A 143 8.92 -29.46 21.42
N GLU A 144 9.89 -29.68 22.31
CA GLU A 144 9.61 -30.29 23.60
C GLU A 144 8.49 -29.48 24.26
N LYS A 145 7.40 -30.16 24.61
CA LYS A 145 6.28 -29.51 25.29
C LYS A 145 6.83 -29.02 26.64
N PRO A 146 6.64 -27.74 27.00
CA PRO A 146 6.99 -27.29 28.34
C PRO A 146 6.23 -28.15 29.36
N ALA A 147 6.93 -28.59 30.42
CA ALA A 147 6.38 -29.47 31.45
C ALA A 147 5.21 -28.85 32.22
N THR A 148 5.00 -27.54 32.11
CA THR A 148 3.88 -26.82 32.70
C THR A 148 2.80 -26.51 31.67
N PRO A 149 1.51 -26.79 31.98
CA PRO A 149 0.41 -26.41 31.10
C PRO A 149 0.41 -24.89 30.91
N LYS A 150 0.29 -24.44 29.66
CA LYS A 150 0.08 -23.02 29.35
C LYS A 150 -1.30 -22.59 29.84
N VAL A 151 -1.40 -22.20 31.11
CA VAL A 151 -2.63 -21.64 31.66
C VAL A 151 -2.93 -20.33 30.95
N SER A 152 -4.15 -20.18 30.43
CA SER A 152 -4.52 -18.96 29.73
C SER A 152 -4.44 -17.78 30.72
N ILE A 153 -3.89 -16.64 30.28
CA ILE A 153 -3.71 -15.48 31.17
C ILE A 153 -5.05 -14.99 31.76
N THR A 154 -6.16 -15.33 31.08
CA THR A 154 -7.54 -15.05 31.45
C THR A 154 -8.09 -15.94 32.57
N GLU A 155 -7.51 -17.13 32.79
CA GLU A 155 -7.89 -18.05 33.88
C GLU A 155 -7.16 -17.74 35.19
N SER A 156 -6.11 -16.90 35.15
CA SER A 156 -5.41 -16.46 36.34
C SER A 156 -6.35 -15.72 37.30
N ASN A 157 -6.33 -16.12 38.58
CA ASN A 157 -7.08 -15.46 39.66
C ASN A 157 -6.77 -13.95 39.70
N TYR A 158 -5.50 -13.58 39.51
CA TYR A 158 -5.06 -12.18 39.44
C TYR A 158 -5.77 -11.39 38.33
N TYR A 159 -5.92 -11.98 37.14
CA TYR A 159 -6.62 -11.35 36.02
C TYR A 159 -8.11 -11.14 36.32
N GLN A 160 -8.76 -12.12 36.95
CA GLN A 160 -10.18 -12.02 37.30
C GLN A 160 -10.43 -10.96 38.38
N VAL A 161 -9.56 -10.87 39.39
CA VAL A 161 -9.60 -9.82 40.42
C VAL A 161 -9.41 -8.44 39.80
N ALA A 162 -8.40 -8.27 38.94
CA ALA A 162 -8.16 -7.01 38.24
C ALA A 162 -9.35 -6.59 37.35
N LYS A 163 -9.97 -7.55 36.65
CA LYS A 163 -11.15 -7.31 35.81
C LYS A 163 -12.36 -6.86 36.64
N LYS A 164 -12.59 -7.46 37.82
CA LYS A 164 -13.67 -7.06 38.73
C LYS A 164 -13.46 -5.64 39.26
N LEU A 165 -12.25 -5.32 39.74
CA LEU A 165 -11.89 -3.98 40.25
C LEU A 165 -12.07 -2.90 39.17
N LYS A 166 -11.67 -3.16 37.92
CA LYS A 166 -11.89 -2.24 36.80
C LYS A 166 -13.39 -1.98 36.57
N ASN A 167 -14.20 -3.05 36.55
CA ASN A 167 -15.63 -2.93 36.31
C ASN A 167 -16.35 -2.15 37.44
N GLU A 168 -15.94 -2.35 38.70
CA GLU A 168 -16.46 -1.61 39.84
C GLU A 168 -16.12 -0.12 39.74
N ARG A 169 -14.86 0.21 39.45
CA ARG A 169 -14.42 1.59 39.22
C ARG A 169 -15.18 2.25 38.08
N ASP A 170 -15.37 1.56 36.95
CA ASP A 170 -16.13 2.08 35.82
C ASP A 170 -17.62 2.29 36.18
N LYS A 171 -18.19 1.41 37.01
CA LYS A 171 -19.58 1.53 37.49
C LYS A 171 -19.74 2.72 38.43
N GLU A 172 -18.79 2.95 39.34
CA GLU A 172 -18.76 4.13 40.21
C GLU A 172 -18.56 5.42 39.42
N LEU A 173 -17.64 5.43 38.45
CA LEU A 173 -17.42 6.58 37.59
C LEU A 173 -18.70 6.95 36.83
N ARG A 174 -19.41 5.95 36.29
CA ARG A 174 -20.71 6.16 35.61
C ARG A 174 -21.79 6.69 36.55
N LYS A 175 -21.85 6.21 37.80
CA LYS A 175 -22.78 6.75 38.81
C LYS A 175 -22.46 8.20 39.14
N LYS A 176 -21.19 8.52 39.39
CA LYS A 176 -20.72 9.89 39.66
C LYS A 176 -21.02 10.84 38.49
N ILE A 177 -20.79 10.40 37.26
CA ILE A 177 -21.13 11.18 36.04
C ILE A 177 -22.65 11.36 35.91
N LYS A 178 -23.45 10.34 36.25
CA LYS A 178 -24.91 10.41 36.22
C LYS A 178 -25.46 11.35 37.30
N GLU A 179 -24.88 11.34 38.48
CA GLU A 179 -25.23 12.22 39.60
C GLU A 179 -24.82 13.66 39.30
N SER A 180 -23.60 13.89 38.78
CA SER A 180 -23.12 15.21 38.37
C SER A 180 -23.85 15.80 37.15
N SER A 181 -24.40 14.96 36.28
CA SER A 181 -25.26 15.42 35.18
C SER A 181 -26.71 15.68 35.61
N THR A 182 -27.10 15.35 36.85
CA THR A 182 -28.47 15.63 37.35
C THR A 182 -28.60 17.05 37.93
N THR A 183 -27.50 17.69 38.34
CA THR A 183 -27.48 19.09 38.86
C THR A 183 -27.34 20.17 37.79
N SER A 184 -27.16 19.82 36.51
CA SER A 184 -27.18 20.77 35.39
C SER A 184 -28.28 20.39 34.40
N SER A 185 -29.38 21.13 34.47
CA SER A 185 -30.58 20.98 33.66
C SER A 185 -30.39 21.39 32.18
N ILE A 186 -29.47 20.74 31.45
CA ILE A 186 -29.40 20.85 29.99
C ILE A 186 -29.22 19.45 29.40
N LYS A 187 -30.31 18.68 29.39
CA LYS A 187 -30.42 17.46 28.59
C LYS A 187 -30.58 17.84 27.12
N LYS A 188 -29.49 18.04 26.38
CA LYS A 188 -29.52 17.82 24.92
C LYS A 188 -29.24 16.35 24.67
N GLN A 189 -30.32 15.59 24.49
CA GLN A 189 -30.28 14.26 23.92
C GLN A 189 -29.63 14.33 22.53
N PHE A 190 -28.41 13.80 22.40
CA PHE A 190 -27.77 13.54 21.11
C PHE A 190 -28.38 12.26 20.49
N LYS A 191 -29.69 12.29 20.26
CA LYS A 191 -30.42 11.29 19.47
C LYS A 191 -31.15 12.06 18.38
N GLY A 192 -30.64 11.97 17.15
CA GLY A 192 -31.31 12.46 15.95
C GLY A 192 -31.30 13.97 15.80
N ASN A 193 -30.13 14.57 15.57
CA ASN A 193 -30.11 15.92 14.99
C ASN A 193 -30.77 15.82 13.60
N GLU A 194 -31.79 16.64 13.30
CA GLU A 194 -32.57 16.61 12.05
C GLU A 194 -31.68 16.60 10.80
N PHE A 195 -30.53 17.26 10.91
CA PHE A 195 -29.45 17.29 9.92
C PHE A 195 -28.89 15.89 9.58
N TYR A 196 -28.70 15.02 10.58
CA TYR A 196 -28.14 13.68 10.40
C TYR A 196 -29.11 12.74 9.68
N GLU A 197 -30.40 12.80 10.02
CA GLU A 197 -31.42 12.00 9.31
C GLU A 197 -31.61 12.50 7.87
N LYS A 198 -31.63 13.82 7.64
CA LYS A 198 -31.63 14.40 6.28
C LYS A 198 -30.42 13.98 5.45
N ALA A 199 -29.21 14.01 6.03
CA ALA A 199 -27.99 13.58 5.34
C ALA A 199 -28.00 12.08 5.02
N LYS A 200 -28.52 11.26 5.93
CA LYS A 200 -28.64 9.80 5.75
C LYS A 200 -29.68 9.45 4.68
N GLU A 201 -30.80 10.15 4.63
CA GLU A 201 -31.83 9.98 3.62
C GLU A 201 -31.35 10.44 2.23
N ALA A 202 -30.68 11.60 2.14
CA ALA A 202 -30.06 12.09 0.90
C ALA A 202 -29.03 11.10 0.34
N LYS A 203 -28.20 10.50 1.20
CA LYS A 203 -27.24 9.46 0.79
C LYS A 203 -27.95 8.23 0.22
N ARG A 204 -29.01 7.75 0.87
CA ARG A 204 -29.80 6.61 0.39
C ARG A 204 -30.44 6.88 -0.98
N LEU A 205 -30.92 8.10 -1.20
CA LEU A 205 -31.54 8.50 -2.46
C LEU A 205 -30.50 8.51 -3.60
N LYS A 206 -29.34 9.11 -3.34
CA LYS A 206 -28.22 9.16 -4.29
C LYS A 206 -27.71 7.76 -4.65
N ASP A 207 -27.55 6.88 -3.66
CA ASP A 207 -27.12 5.49 -3.89
C ASP A 207 -28.17 4.70 -4.71
N ARG A 208 -29.46 4.95 -4.50
CA ARG A 208 -30.55 4.33 -5.27
C ARG A 208 -30.53 4.80 -6.72
N GLU A 209 -30.35 6.11 -6.95
CA GLU A 209 -30.28 6.70 -8.28
C GLU A 209 -29.06 6.19 -9.06
N LEU A 210 -27.90 6.12 -8.40
CA LEU A 210 -26.68 5.56 -8.98
C LEU A 210 -26.88 4.11 -9.44
N ARG A 211 -27.53 3.28 -8.62
CA ARG A 211 -27.84 1.88 -8.99
C ARG A 211 -28.79 1.80 -10.18
N LYS A 212 -29.79 2.67 -10.24
CA LYS A 212 -30.74 2.73 -11.36
C LYS A 212 -30.01 3.13 -12.65
N ARG A 213 -29.19 4.18 -12.59
CA ARG A 213 -28.37 4.64 -13.73
C ARG A 213 -27.40 3.57 -14.21
N ASN A 214 -26.72 2.88 -13.31
CA ASN A 214 -25.80 1.79 -13.67
C ASN A 214 -26.54 0.60 -14.30
N LYS A 215 -27.74 0.27 -13.81
CA LYS A 215 -28.58 -0.79 -14.40
C LYS A 215 -29.07 -0.41 -15.81
N GLU A 216 -29.46 0.85 -16.02
CA GLU A 216 -29.86 1.37 -17.33
C GLU A 216 -28.70 1.39 -18.32
N LEU A 217 -27.51 1.82 -17.88
CA LEU A 217 -26.29 1.78 -18.69
C LEU A 217 -25.93 0.33 -19.08
N ALA A 218 -25.96 -0.60 -18.14
CA ALA A 218 -25.70 -2.01 -18.42
C ALA A 218 -26.73 -2.60 -19.41
N ALA A 219 -28.01 -2.22 -19.30
CA ALA A 219 -29.04 -2.66 -20.23
C ALA A 219 -28.85 -2.07 -21.63
N LYS A 220 -28.42 -0.80 -21.75
CA LYS A 220 -28.08 -0.17 -23.03
C LYS A 220 -26.89 -0.85 -23.70
N ILE A 221 -25.80 -1.06 -22.96
CA ILE A 221 -24.60 -1.76 -23.45
C ILE A 221 -24.99 -3.15 -23.97
N LYS A 222 -25.77 -3.93 -23.19
CA LYS A 222 -26.22 -5.27 -23.61
C LYS A 222 -27.10 -5.23 -24.87
N LYS A 223 -27.92 -4.18 -25.04
CA LYS A 223 -28.76 -4.01 -26.23
C LYS A 223 -27.94 -3.64 -27.46
N GLU A 224 -26.95 -2.77 -27.30
CA GLU A 224 -25.99 -2.39 -28.36
C GLU A 224 -25.12 -3.59 -28.77
N GLU A 225 -24.62 -4.38 -27.82
CA GLU A 225 -23.88 -5.62 -28.11
C GLU A 225 -24.74 -6.63 -28.87
N LYS A 226 -26.02 -6.77 -28.52
CA LYS A 226 -26.94 -7.66 -29.23
C LYS A 226 -27.26 -7.17 -30.64
N LEU A 227 -27.32 -5.84 -30.83
CA LEU A 227 -27.53 -5.25 -32.15
C LEU A 227 -26.30 -5.45 -33.04
N LYS A 228 -25.10 -5.16 -32.52
CA LYS A 228 -23.82 -5.41 -33.21
C LYS A 228 -23.67 -6.87 -33.64
N ARG A 229 -23.96 -7.82 -32.75
CA ARG A 229 -23.94 -9.26 -33.09
C ARG A 229 -24.93 -9.62 -34.21
N ARG A 230 -26.13 -9.04 -34.21
CA ARG A 230 -27.10 -9.25 -35.31
C ARG A 230 -26.64 -8.61 -36.62
N GLU A 231 -25.99 -7.46 -36.58
CA GLU A 231 -25.43 -6.81 -37.78
C GLU A 231 -24.26 -7.62 -38.36
N GLU A 232 -23.39 -8.17 -37.50
CA GLU A 232 -22.32 -9.10 -37.87
C GLU A 232 -22.86 -10.40 -38.50
N ASP A 233 -23.99 -10.93 -37.99
CA ASP A 233 -24.65 -12.13 -38.54
C ASP A 233 -25.39 -11.86 -39.88
N LEU A 234 -25.69 -10.61 -40.24
CA LEU A 234 -26.43 -10.24 -41.46
C LEU A 234 -25.54 -9.79 -42.63
N THR A 235 -24.22 -9.74 -42.45
CA THR A 235 -23.24 -9.57 -43.53
C THR A 235 -22.50 -10.89 -43.79
N PRO A 236 -23.08 -11.84 -44.55
CA PRO A 236 -22.30 -12.92 -45.11
C PRO A 236 -21.45 -12.38 -46.27
N GLU A 237 -20.16 -12.73 -46.29
CA GLU A 237 -19.28 -12.62 -47.46
C GLU A 237 -19.87 -13.30 -48.71
#